data_AF-A0A518RI48-F1
#
_entry.id   AF-A0A518RI48-F1
#
_cell.length_a   1.000
_cell.length_b   1.000
_cell.length_c   1.000
_cell.angle_alpha   90.00
_cell.angle_beta   90.00
_cell.angle_gamma   90.00
#
_symmetry.space_group_name_H-M   'P 1'
#
loop_
_entity.id
_entity.type
_entity.pdbx_description
1 polymer ?
#
loop_
_entity_poly.entity_id
_entity_poly.type
_entity_poly.pdbx_seq_one_letter_code
_entity_poly.pdbx_strand_id
1 'polypeptide(L)'
;MNRIDDAIQSVREGTSLYWAFYDPGQMFVEVRFDAEADSSPTFIAPPGWQIDRIEQNGVMYVRRYQPIGRAAIELMLEEMLQHAGTYRYRFHSWLHGDGLV
;
A
#
# COMPACT_ATOMS: atom_id res chain seq x y z
N MET A 1 -21.58 -2.19 8.34
CA MET A 1 -20.49 -2.57 7.42
C MET A 1 -19.28 -1.71 7.78
N ASN A 2 -18.13 -2.32 8.00
CA ASN A 2 -16.89 -1.58 8.28
C ASN A 2 -16.38 -0.99 6.96
N ARG A 3 -15.87 0.24 6.96
CA ARG A 3 -15.39 0.91 5.74
C ARG A 3 -14.28 0.14 5.02
N ILE A 4 -13.46 -0.58 5.79
CA ILE A 4 -12.47 -1.53 5.27
C ILE A 4 -13.11 -2.66 4.47
N ASP A 5 -14.23 -3.22 4.93
CA ASP A 5 -14.85 -4.36 4.24
C ASP A 5 -15.34 -3.93 2.84
N ASP A 6 -15.90 -2.73 2.74
CA ASP A 6 -16.33 -2.14 1.46
C ASP A 6 -15.12 -1.85 0.54
N ALA A 7 -14.01 -1.35 1.11
CA ALA A 7 -12.77 -1.12 0.36
C ALA A 7 -12.16 -2.43 -0.15
N ILE A 8 -12.12 -3.48 0.67
CA ILE A 8 -11.63 -4.82 0.30
C ILE A 8 -12.49 -5.39 -0.84
N GLN A 9 -13.83 -5.29 -0.77
CA GLN A 9 -14.72 -5.77 -1.82
C GLN A 9 -14.54 -5.04 -3.16
N SER A 10 -14.08 -3.79 -3.14
CA SER A 10 -13.78 -3.01 -4.35
C SER A 10 -12.48 -3.44 -5.04
N VAL A 11 -11.63 -4.22 -4.37
CA VAL A 11 -10.38 -4.75 -4.92
C VAL A 11 -10.62 -6.16 -5.49
N ARG A 12 -10.17 -6.38 -6.73
CA ARG A 12 -10.34 -7.66 -7.44
C ARG A 12 -9.64 -8.81 -6.70
N GLU A 13 -10.21 -10.01 -6.78
CA GLU A 13 -9.66 -11.25 -6.20
C GLU A 13 -8.16 -11.42 -6.52
N GLY A 14 -7.30 -11.41 -5.50
CA GLY A 14 -5.84 -11.58 -5.65
C GLY A 14 -4.97 -10.76 -4.68
N THR A 15 -5.57 -9.90 -3.85
CA THR A 15 -4.91 -9.13 -2.79
C THR A 15 -4.41 -10.06 -1.70
N SER A 16 -3.09 -10.29 -1.62
CA SER A 16 -2.47 -10.88 -0.43
C SER A 16 -2.36 -9.81 0.64
N LEU A 17 -2.72 -10.11 1.89
CA LEU A 17 -2.72 -9.11 2.98
C LEU A 17 -1.94 -9.68 4.17
N TYR A 18 -0.60 -9.66 4.09
CA TYR A 18 0.35 -10.17 5.10
C TYR A 18 1.66 -9.36 5.00
N TRP A 19 2.46 -9.02 6.04
CA TRP A 19 2.45 -9.15 7.51
C TRP A 19 3.33 -8.00 8.06
N ALA A 20 3.09 -7.52 9.29
CA ALA A 20 3.78 -6.38 9.90
C ALA A 20 4.89 -6.81 10.87
N PHE A 21 6.03 -6.10 10.87
CA PHE A 21 7.07 -6.18 11.92
C PHE A 21 6.96 -4.96 12.83
N TYR A 22 6.71 -5.16 14.14
CA TYR A 22 6.49 -4.07 15.09
C TYR A 22 7.78 -3.57 15.75
N ASP A 23 8.22 -2.36 15.40
CA ASP A 23 9.16 -1.56 16.19
C ASP A 23 8.47 -0.28 16.74
N PRO A 24 8.33 -0.11 18.07
CA PRO A 24 7.63 1.00 18.70
C PRO A 24 8.31 2.38 18.58
N GLY A 25 9.49 2.50 17.95
CA GLY A 25 10.18 3.78 17.79
C GLY A 25 9.87 4.55 16.49
N GLN A 26 9.18 3.93 15.53
CA GLN A 26 9.32 4.29 14.13
C GLN A 26 7.96 4.48 13.43
N MET A 27 7.86 5.54 12.63
CA MET A 27 6.60 5.98 12.01
C MET A 27 6.64 5.88 10.47
N PHE A 28 7.66 5.25 9.89
CA PHE A 28 7.68 5.00 8.44
C PHE A 28 6.90 3.74 8.09
N VAL A 29 6.02 3.86 7.10
CA VAL A 29 5.31 2.75 6.47
C VAL A 29 5.70 2.70 5.01
N GLU A 30 5.97 1.49 4.50
CA GLU A 30 6.11 1.20 3.08
C GLU A 30 4.94 0.35 2.62
N VAL A 31 4.41 0.67 1.44
CA VAL A 31 3.38 -0.09 0.74
C VAL A 31 3.93 -0.54 -0.59
N ARG A 32 3.65 -1.79 -0.92
CA ARG A 32 3.97 -2.40 -2.21
C ARG A 32 2.70 -2.53 -3.04
N PHE A 33 2.78 -2.06 -4.27
CA PHE A 33 1.82 -2.31 -5.33
C PHE A 33 2.47 -3.13 -6.46
N ASP A 34 1.67 -3.94 -7.15
CA ASP A 34 2.08 -4.60 -8.39
C ASP A 34 1.17 -4.10 -9.53
N ALA A 35 1.74 -3.87 -10.72
CA ALA A 35 0.97 -3.55 -11.91
C ALA A 35 0.17 -4.78 -12.40
N GLU A 36 -1.01 -4.56 -13.00
CA GLU A 36 -1.67 -5.61 -13.79
C GLU A 36 -0.83 -5.91 -15.05
N ALA A 37 -0.84 -7.16 -15.53
CA ALA A 37 0.02 -7.64 -16.62
C ALA A 37 -0.08 -6.84 -17.94
N ASP A 38 -1.17 -6.09 -18.13
CA ASP A 38 -1.42 -5.24 -19.30
C ASP A 38 -1.37 -3.73 -18.98
N SER A 39 -1.09 -3.35 -17.73
CA SER A 39 -0.97 -1.96 -17.33
C SER A 39 0.50 -1.56 -17.29
N SER A 40 0.98 -0.93 -18.37
CA SER A 40 2.13 -0.03 -18.27
C SER A 40 1.69 1.41 -18.51
N PRO A 41 1.19 2.10 -17.48
CA PRO A 41 1.30 3.55 -17.45
C PRO A 41 2.04 4.01 -16.20
N THR A 42 2.72 5.15 -16.32
CA THR A 42 3.34 5.94 -15.25
C THR A 42 2.70 5.68 -13.89
N PHE A 43 3.46 5.10 -12.96
CA PHE A 43 2.98 4.88 -11.60
C PHE A 43 2.63 6.21 -10.95
N ILE A 44 1.42 6.32 -10.42
CA ILE A 44 0.97 7.49 -9.67
C ILE A 44 0.95 7.09 -8.19
N ALA A 45 1.82 7.70 -7.39
CA ALA A 45 1.79 7.52 -5.95
C ALA A 45 0.53 8.15 -5.35
N PRO A 46 -0.03 7.57 -4.27
CA PRO A 46 -1.11 8.21 -3.53
C PRO A 46 -0.67 9.55 -2.92
N PRO A 47 -1.57 10.51 -2.70
CA PRO A 47 -1.24 11.82 -2.12
C PRO A 47 -0.52 11.69 -0.77
N GLY A 48 0.58 12.42 -0.61
CA GLY A 48 1.39 12.40 0.63
C GLY A 48 2.30 11.17 0.77
N TRP A 49 2.37 10.31 -0.24
CA TRP A 49 3.33 9.22 -0.31
C TRP A 49 4.49 9.57 -1.25
N GLN A 50 5.67 9.13 -0.88
CA GLN A 50 6.88 9.24 -1.69
C GLN A 50 7.12 7.93 -2.43
N ILE A 51 7.47 8.01 -3.71
CA ILE A 51 7.96 6.85 -4.46
C ILE A 51 9.36 6.54 -3.93
N ASP A 52 9.56 5.35 -3.39
CA ASP A 52 10.87 4.87 -2.99
C ASP A 52 11.60 4.25 -4.17
N ARG A 53 10.97 3.24 -4.81
CA ARG A 53 11.52 2.57 -6.00
C ARG A 53 10.41 1.93 -6.85
N ILE A 54 10.71 1.79 -8.14
CA ILE A 54 9.89 1.06 -9.11
C ILE A 54 10.81 0.05 -9.80
N GLU A 55 10.45 -1.23 -9.73
CA GLU A 55 11.18 -2.32 -10.36
C GLU A 55 10.71 -2.56 -11.80
N GLN A 56 11.58 -3.14 -12.64
CA GLN A 56 11.30 -3.40 -14.06
C GLN A 56 10.13 -4.36 -14.30
N ASN A 57 9.79 -5.19 -13.30
CA ASN A 57 8.67 -6.13 -13.31
C ASN A 57 7.31 -5.47 -12.95
N GLY A 58 7.27 -4.14 -12.78
CA GLY A 58 6.04 -3.43 -12.40
C GLY A 58 5.71 -3.50 -10.91
N VAL A 59 6.68 -3.81 -10.06
CA VAL A 59 6.54 -3.70 -8.60
C VAL A 59 6.91 -2.29 -8.16
N MET A 60 6.07 -1.68 -7.34
CA MET A 60 6.17 -0.27 -6.92
C MET A 60 6.13 -0.17 -5.41
N TYR A 61 7.08 0.56 -4.84
CA TYR A 61 7.19 0.77 -3.40
C TYR A 61 7.01 2.26 -3.09
N VAL A 62 6.10 2.56 -2.18
CA VAL A 62 5.85 3.92 -1.71
C VAL A 62 5.96 4.00 -0.21
N ARG A 63 6.43 5.14 0.30
CA ARG A 63 6.66 5.38 1.72
C ARG A 63 5.93 6.61 2.22
N ARG A 64 5.46 6.55 3.46
CA ARG A 64 4.91 7.71 4.17
C ARG A 64 5.24 7.63 5.65
N TYR A 65 5.48 8.80 6.24
CA TYR A 65 5.54 8.94 7.68
C TYR A 65 4.13 9.06 8.25
N GLN A 66 3.73 8.18 9.15
CA GLN A 66 2.42 8.18 9.78
C GLN A 66 2.41 7.46 11.15
N PRO A 67 1.42 7.75 12.00
CA PRO A 67 1.19 6.96 13.22
C PRO A 67 0.92 5.47 12.90
N ILE A 68 1.42 4.58 13.76
CA ILE A 68 1.21 3.12 13.65
C ILE A 68 0.07 2.59 14.54
N GLY A 69 -0.76 3.50 15.08
CA GLY A 69 -1.95 3.12 15.83
C GLY A 69 -2.97 2.43 14.93
N ARG A 70 -3.75 1.50 15.49
CA ARG A 70 -4.75 0.70 14.75
C ARG A 70 -5.61 1.53 13.79
N ALA A 71 -6.20 2.63 14.28
CA ALA A 71 -7.04 3.49 13.46
C ALA A 71 -6.29 4.13 12.27
N ALA A 72 -5.01 4.50 12.47
CA ALA A 72 -4.20 5.07 11.39
C ALA A 72 -3.81 4.01 10.34
N ILE A 73 -3.53 2.77 10.77
CA ILE A 73 -3.30 1.65 9.86
C ILE A 73 -4.58 1.30 9.10
N GLU A 74 -5.72 1.24 9.77
CA GLU A 74 -7.02 0.98 9.15
C GLU A 74 -7.34 2.02 8.06
N LEU A 75 -7.19 3.31 8.35
CA LEU A 75 -7.36 4.40 7.38
C LEU A 75 -6.37 4.31 6.22
N MET A 76 -5.12 3.97 6.50
CA MET A 76 -4.10 3.77 5.47
C MET A 76 -4.47 2.61 4.55
N LEU A 77 -4.95 1.48 5.08
CA LEU A 77 -5.38 0.34 4.27
C LEU A 77 -6.55 0.73 3.36
N GLU A 78 -7.56 1.44 3.86
CA GLU A 78 -8.67 1.96 3.05
C GLU A 78 -8.14 2.83 1.90
N GLU A 79 -7.27 3.79 2.20
CA GLU A 79 -6.64 4.69 1.22
C GLU A 79 -5.90 3.91 0.13
N MET A 80 -5.07 2.93 0.51
CA MET A 80 -4.24 2.17 -0.43
C MET A 80 -5.07 1.22 -1.29
N LEU A 81 -6.08 0.57 -0.72
CA LEU A 81 -6.99 -0.31 -1.47
C LEU A 81 -7.81 0.49 -2.48
N GLN A 82 -8.33 1.65 -2.10
CA GLN A 82 -9.08 2.53 -2.99
C GLN A 82 -8.20 3.10 -4.12
N HIS A 83 -6.97 3.50 -3.80
CA HIS A 83 -5.98 3.93 -4.80
C HIS A 83 -5.65 2.80 -5.78
N ALA A 84 -5.38 1.59 -5.27
CA ALA A 84 -5.12 0.41 -6.10
C ALA A 84 -6.28 0.14 -7.07
N GLY A 85 -7.52 0.15 -6.58
CA GLY A 85 -8.71 -0.03 -7.43
C GLY A 85 -8.87 1.04 -8.50
N THR A 86 -8.60 2.31 -8.15
CA THR A 86 -8.73 3.46 -9.07
C THR A 86 -7.74 3.38 -10.24
N TYR A 87 -6.48 3.04 -9.95
CA TYR A 87 -5.40 3.01 -10.93
C TYR A 87 -5.10 1.61 -11.49
N ARG A 88 -5.93 0.61 -11.14
CA ARG A 88 -5.78 -0.79 -11.55
C ARG A 88 -4.42 -1.39 -11.17
N TYR A 89 -3.96 -1.06 -9.97
CA TYR A 89 -2.85 -1.74 -9.33
C TYR A 89 -3.38 -2.84 -8.41
N ARG A 90 -2.53 -3.81 -8.09
CA ARG A 90 -2.75 -4.75 -7.01
C ARG A 90 -2.05 -4.24 -5.76
N PHE A 91 -2.79 -3.96 -4.70
CA PHE A 91 -2.20 -3.81 -3.37
C PHE A 91 -1.62 -5.17 -2.95
N HIS A 92 -0.31 -5.25 -2.71
CA HIS A 92 0.36 -6.53 -2.42
C HIS A 92 0.66 -6.69 -0.93
N SER A 93 1.24 -5.67 -0.31
CA SER A 93 1.66 -5.74 1.09
C SER A 93 1.99 -4.36 1.63
N TRP A 94 2.08 -4.26 2.95
CA TRP A 94 2.60 -3.09 3.64
C TRP A 94 3.46 -3.54 4.82
N LEU A 95 4.36 -2.68 5.26
CA LEU A 95 5.30 -2.95 6.35
C LEU A 95 5.72 -1.63 7.01
N HIS A 96 6.30 -1.69 8.20
CA HIS A 96 6.80 -0.51 8.90
C HIS A 96 8.18 -0.77 9.51
N GLY A 97 9.02 0.27 9.58
CA GLY A 97 10.38 0.20 10.14
C GLY A 97 11.35 1.20 9.48
N ASP A 98 12.54 1.37 10.06
CA ASP A 98 13.61 2.26 9.58
C ASP A 98 14.63 1.54 8.69
N GLY A 99 14.68 0.21 8.73
CA GLY A 99 15.60 -0.64 7.96
C GLY A 99 15.09 -1.00 6.58
N LEU A 100 14.22 -0.16 6.00
CA LEU A 100 13.66 -0.39 4.66
C LEU A 100 14.73 -0.03 3.63
N VAL A 101 15.67 -0.96 3.46
CA VAL A 101 16.72 -0.93 2.45
C VAL A 101 16.37 -1.92 1.34
#